data_AF-A0A4Q4CMU7-F1
#
_entry.id   AF-A0A4Q4CMU7-F1
#
_cell.length_a   1.000
_cell.length_b   1.000
_cell.length_c   1.000
_cell.angle_alpha   90.00
_cell.angle_beta   90.00
_cell.angle_gamma   90.00
#
_symmetry.space_group_name_H-M   'P 1'
#
loop_
_entity.id
_entity.type
_entity.pdbx_description
1 polymer ?
#
loop_
_entity_poly.entity_id
_entity_poly.type
_entity_poly.pdbx_seq_one_letter_code
_entity_poly.pdbx_strand_id
1 'polypeptide(L)'
;MSRAATRRALKEEMPRRVAALDMAKDDAFTLTASHRISWNNGATIAEVARLRPGSEPGKPLVEPLPSEFLDGAQRERVRARLAKFVEGLINKELGILTTIEGKAEGEGSLRGPAFLLREQLGLALGGTEGNIAPDLRQKLKAIGVRAGRFALFVPEALKPRAMALRAQLWSMSRNIETPTLPPPGLVALQIREPAEGETALPPGSPPPAGWPTGFAETMGWIPAGPVLLRLDVAERIAAELGYLTRRAPAPPPPDLASRLGVKADTLGVTLAALGFRLMEAPPLEEGMYGPPTPLRVAQPRPQHHQPRGPERRPGGRPQHQGAGPAPQQRDRRPQQSTRQAAPALPEGMYGPPVPPPERPRHEPRQDRGPRPQQGRPYQGKGPPRHEGARPDGPRPEGTRHEGPRPERQDRGDQPRPPREGNRPGSGRDESRARPPYQGPIRERPEPRKPPEPRINPDSPFAILAKLKLR
;
A
#
# COMPACT_ATOMS: atom_id res chain seq x y z
N MET A 1 38.59 -29.92 26.10
CA MET A 1 37.43 -30.81 25.89
C MET A 1 37.53 -31.45 24.52
N SER A 2 37.47 -32.78 24.42
CA SER A 2 37.55 -33.51 23.15
C SER A 2 36.30 -33.28 22.28
N ARG A 3 36.49 -33.14 20.95
CA ARG A 3 35.42 -33.05 19.94
C ARG A 3 34.33 -34.13 20.11
N ALA A 4 34.70 -35.32 20.58
CA ALA A 4 33.78 -36.42 20.83
C ALA A 4 32.88 -36.18 22.05
N ALA A 5 33.40 -35.58 23.13
CA ALA A 5 32.63 -35.25 24.33
C ALA A 5 31.61 -34.12 24.05
N THR A 6 32.01 -33.11 23.27
CA THR A 6 31.12 -32.03 22.82
C THR A 6 30.00 -32.54 21.92
N ARG A 7 30.30 -33.50 21.01
CA ARG A 7 29.28 -34.13 20.13
C ARG A 7 28.25 -34.96 20.90
N ARG A 8 28.68 -35.68 21.94
CA ARG A 8 27.78 -36.51 22.76
C ARG A 8 26.84 -35.64 23.61
N ALA A 9 27.38 -34.60 24.24
CA ALA A 9 26.58 -33.61 24.98
C ALA A 9 25.57 -32.88 24.08
N LEU A 10 25.95 -32.54 22.84
CA LEU A 10 25.03 -31.93 21.88
C LEU A 10 23.87 -32.86 21.48
N LYS A 11 24.12 -34.16 21.25
CA LYS A 11 23.06 -35.13 20.93
C LYS A 11 22.01 -35.24 22.03
N GLU A 12 22.42 -35.18 23.29
CA GLU A 12 21.51 -35.25 24.44
C GLU A 12 20.73 -33.93 24.65
N GLU A 13 21.34 -32.79 24.30
CA GLU A 13 20.73 -31.47 24.45
C GLU A 13 19.79 -31.09 23.28
N MET A 14 19.97 -31.66 22.09
CA MET A 14 19.18 -31.31 20.91
C MET A 14 17.66 -31.49 21.07
N PRO A 15 17.14 -32.61 21.61
CA PRO A 15 15.70 -32.76 21.84
C PRO A 15 15.12 -31.65 22.73
N ARG A 16 15.88 -31.25 23.77
CA ARG A 16 15.51 -30.15 24.68
C ARG A 16 15.46 -28.82 23.93
N ARG A 17 16.45 -28.53 23.08
CA ARG A 17 16.46 -27.32 22.24
C ARG A 17 15.32 -27.29 21.23
N VAL A 18 14.99 -28.41 20.61
CA VAL A 18 13.86 -28.52 19.67
C VAL A 18 12.55 -28.25 20.41
N ALA A 19 12.35 -28.83 21.59
CA ALA A 19 11.17 -28.56 22.41
C ALA A 19 11.09 -27.08 22.84
N ALA A 20 12.21 -26.48 23.23
CA ALA A 20 12.28 -25.07 23.59
C ALA A 20 11.98 -24.14 22.39
N LEU A 21 12.44 -24.50 21.17
CA LEU A 21 12.11 -23.78 19.95
C LEU A 21 10.63 -23.89 19.61
N ASP A 22 10.06 -25.09 19.72
CA ASP A 22 8.65 -25.36 19.43
C ASP A 22 7.72 -24.54 20.35
N MET A 23 8.08 -24.42 21.63
CA MET A 23 7.35 -23.63 22.63
C MET A 23 7.70 -22.14 22.63
N ALA A 24 8.74 -21.72 21.89
CA ALA A 24 9.16 -20.32 21.86
C ALA A 24 8.04 -19.43 21.29
N LYS A 25 7.94 -18.21 21.81
CA LYS A 25 7.02 -17.18 21.30
C LYS A 25 7.58 -16.55 20.02
N ASP A 26 6.72 -15.89 19.24
CA ASP A 26 7.10 -15.32 17.96
C ASP A 26 8.14 -14.18 18.07
N ASP A 27 8.22 -13.51 19.21
CA ASP A 27 9.22 -12.47 19.50
C ASP A 27 10.65 -13.02 19.70
N ALA A 28 10.79 -14.32 19.94
CA ALA A 28 12.08 -14.99 20.00
C ALA A 28 12.69 -15.22 18.60
N PHE A 29 11.93 -15.04 17.53
CA PHE A 29 12.37 -15.23 16.16
C PHE A 29 12.56 -13.90 15.43
N THR A 30 13.60 -13.80 14.62
CA THR A 30 13.87 -12.61 13.79
C THR A 30 14.31 -13.03 12.40
N LEU A 31 13.84 -12.29 11.38
CA LEU A 31 14.27 -12.47 9.99
C LEU A 31 15.46 -11.56 9.69
N THR A 32 16.58 -12.13 9.26
CA THR A 32 17.80 -11.40 8.88
C THR A 32 17.71 -10.86 7.44
N ALA A 33 18.58 -9.93 7.06
CA ALA A 33 18.66 -9.40 5.68
C ALA A 33 19.11 -10.45 4.63
N SER A 34 19.71 -11.55 5.10
CA SER A 34 20.12 -12.71 4.30
C SER A 34 19.04 -13.79 4.20
N HIS A 35 17.78 -13.45 4.53
CA HIS A 35 16.62 -14.34 4.47
C HIS A 35 16.70 -15.54 5.42
N ARG A 36 17.38 -15.37 6.56
CA ARG A 36 17.53 -16.42 7.57
C ARG A 36 16.70 -16.13 8.80
N ILE A 37 16.24 -17.18 9.45
CA ILE A 37 15.52 -17.06 10.72
C ILE A 37 16.53 -17.31 11.84
N SER A 38 16.73 -16.30 12.66
CA SER A 38 17.46 -16.42 13.92
C SER A 38 16.48 -16.67 15.06
N TRP A 39 16.90 -17.52 16.00
CA TRP A 39 16.20 -17.79 17.24
C TRP A 39 17.05 -17.33 18.42
N ASN A 40 16.47 -16.47 19.25
CA ASN A 40 17.05 -16.06 20.52
C ASN A 40 16.42 -16.88 21.65
N ASN A 41 17.21 -17.74 22.29
CA ASN A 41 16.77 -18.55 23.42
C ASN A 41 17.05 -17.90 24.80
N GLY A 42 17.35 -16.61 24.82
CA GLY A 42 17.69 -15.83 26.03
C GLY A 42 19.18 -15.86 26.39
N ALA A 43 19.93 -16.87 25.93
CA ALA A 43 21.38 -16.98 26.17
C ALA A 43 22.21 -16.72 24.91
N THR A 44 21.69 -17.13 23.75
CA THR A 44 22.39 -17.09 22.47
C THR A 44 21.42 -16.86 21.33
N ILE A 45 21.89 -16.17 20.29
CA ILE A 45 21.18 -16.02 19.02
C ILE A 45 21.80 -17.01 18.04
N ALA A 46 20.99 -17.94 17.53
CA ALA A 46 21.43 -18.94 16.55
C ALA A 46 20.55 -18.90 15.31
N GLU A 47 21.15 -19.02 14.12
CA GLU A 47 20.40 -19.24 12.89
C GLU A 47 19.85 -20.67 12.87
N VAL A 48 18.56 -20.83 12.59
CA VAL A 48 17.87 -22.12 12.66
C VAL A 48 17.25 -22.54 11.33
N ALA A 49 16.95 -21.58 10.45
CA ALA A 49 16.39 -21.86 9.12
C ALA A 49 16.74 -20.77 8.12
N ARG A 50 16.50 -21.06 6.83
CA ARG A 50 16.45 -20.07 5.77
C ARG A 50 15.09 -20.08 5.09
N LEU A 51 14.71 -18.93 4.53
CA LEU A 51 13.57 -18.83 3.65
C LEU A 51 13.96 -19.18 2.21
N ARG A 52 13.01 -19.76 1.49
CA ARG A 52 13.08 -20.04 0.05
C ARG A 52 11.83 -19.48 -0.63
N PRO A 53 11.92 -19.11 -1.92
CA PRO A 53 10.72 -18.81 -2.69
C PRO A 53 9.74 -19.98 -2.65
N GLY A 54 8.46 -19.69 -2.43
CA GLY A 54 7.39 -20.69 -2.51
C GLY A 54 6.54 -20.53 -3.75
N SER A 55 5.35 -21.11 -3.74
CA SER A 55 4.42 -21.08 -4.89
C SER A 55 3.86 -19.70 -5.18
N GLU A 56 3.85 -18.82 -4.17
CA GLU A 56 3.36 -17.44 -4.28
C GLU A 56 4.36 -16.50 -3.58
N PRO A 57 4.48 -15.23 -4.04
CA PRO A 57 5.41 -14.26 -3.44
C PRO A 57 5.20 -14.05 -1.93
N GLY A 58 3.95 -14.13 -1.46
CA GLY A 58 3.58 -14.01 -0.05
C GLY A 58 3.59 -15.33 0.75
N LYS A 59 4.05 -16.44 0.16
CA LYS A 59 4.07 -17.76 0.80
C LYS A 59 5.46 -18.41 0.67
N PRO A 60 6.49 -17.85 1.33
CA PRO A 60 7.83 -18.44 1.32
C PRO A 60 7.85 -19.82 1.97
N LEU A 61 8.74 -20.69 1.49
CA LEU A 61 9.03 -21.97 2.13
C LEU A 61 10.08 -21.77 3.22
N VAL A 62 9.92 -22.49 4.34
CA VAL A 62 10.91 -22.50 5.42
C VAL A 62 11.73 -23.78 5.33
N GLU A 63 13.04 -23.63 5.27
CA GLU A 63 14.01 -24.72 5.21
C GLU A 63 14.92 -24.68 6.45
N PRO A 64 14.71 -25.56 7.45
CA PRO A 64 15.60 -25.67 8.60
C PRO A 64 17.04 -25.96 8.15
N LEU A 65 18.01 -25.34 8.82
CA LEU A 65 19.42 -25.53 8.48
C LEU A 65 19.82 -27.01 8.68
N PRO A 66 20.69 -27.56 7.80
CA PRO A 66 21.21 -28.91 7.97
C PRO A 66 21.91 -29.06 9.32
N SER A 67 21.51 -30.07 10.09
CA SER A 67 22.16 -30.46 11.34
C SER A 67 22.34 -31.97 11.37
N GLU A 68 23.55 -32.42 11.76
CA GLU A 68 23.87 -33.83 11.99
C GLU A 68 23.20 -34.40 13.25
N PHE A 69 22.58 -33.53 14.06
CA PHE A 69 22.01 -33.86 15.36
C PHE A 69 20.47 -33.84 15.38
N LEU A 70 19.82 -33.50 14.26
CA LEU A 70 18.36 -33.50 14.12
C LEU A 70 17.90 -34.72 13.34
N ASP A 71 17.00 -35.50 13.95
CA ASP A 71 16.26 -36.53 13.21
C ASP A 71 15.18 -35.91 12.30
N GLY A 72 14.55 -36.73 11.45
CA GLY A 72 13.54 -36.28 10.49
C GLY A 72 12.31 -35.65 11.16
N ALA A 73 11.84 -36.22 12.28
CA ALA A 73 10.65 -35.75 13.00
C ALA A 73 10.90 -34.44 13.75
N GLN A 74 12.09 -34.28 14.34
CA GLN A 74 12.55 -33.05 14.97
C GLN A 74 12.71 -31.93 13.94
N ARG A 75 13.31 -32.22 12.79
CA ARG A 75 13.45 -31.25 11.70
C ARG A 75 12.09 -30.76 11.22
N GLU A 76 11.13 -31.67 11.06
CA GLU A 76 9.78 -31.31 10.62
C GLU A 76 9.03 -30.47 11.66
N ARG A 77 9.18 -30.77 12.96
CA ARG A 77 8.65 -29.92 14.04
C ARG A 77 9.22 -28.50 13.99
N VAL A 78 10.54 -28.38 13.86
CA VAL A 78 11.20 -27.06 13.71
C VAL A 78 10.67 -26.34 12.46
N ARG A 79 10.58 -27.03 11.32
CA ARG A 79 10.04 -26.46 10.08
C ARG A 79 8.62 -25.94 10.28
N ALA A 80 7.74 -26.74 10.87
CA ALA A 80 6.33 -26.40 11.08
C ALA A 80 6.17 -25.19 12.01
N ARG A 81 6.92 -25.15 13.13
CA ARG A 81 6.88 -24.02 14.06
C ARG A 81 7.33 -22.71 13.41
N LEU A 82 8.44 -22.76 12.68
CA LEU A 82 9.00 -21.61 11.98
C LEU A 82 8.13 -21.16 10.80
N ALA A 83 7.50 -22.10 10.08
CA ALA A 83 6.51 -21.78 9.05
C ALA A 83 5.32 -21.02 9.64
N LYS A 84 4.80 -21.43 10.80
CA LYS A 84 3.72 -20.72 11.50
C LYS A 84 4.14 -19.31 11.94
N PHE A 85 5.38 -19.13 12.40
CA PHE A 85 5.93 -17.80 12.72
C PHE A 85 5.95 -16.90 11.47
N VAL A 86 6.48 -17.40 10.35
CA VAL A 86 6.59 -16.64 9.09
C VAL A 86 5.21 -16.30 8.54
N GLU A 87 4.26 -17.25 8.56
CA GLU A 87 2.87 -17.01 8.18
C GLU A 87 2.22 -15.95 9.08
N GLY A 88 2.44 -16.01 10.40
CA GLY A 88 1.97 -15.01 11.34
C GLY A 88 2.55 -13.60 11.07
N LEU A 89 3.84 -13.51 10.74
CA LEU A 89 4.49 -12.26 10.36
C LEU A 89 3.91 -11.68 9.06
N ILE A 90 3.71 -12.52 8.05
CA ILE A 90 3.11 -12.11 6.77
C ILE A 90 1.66 -11.68 6.96
N ASN A 91 0.86 -12.43 7.70
CA ASN A 91 -0.53 -12.05 7.99
C ASN A 91 -0.62 -10.75 8.78
N LYS A 92 0.31 -10.50 9.70
CA LYS A 92 0.36 -9.27 10.48
C LYS A 92 0.66 -8.04 9.63
N GLU A 93 1.64 -8.12 8.74
CA GLU A 93 2.13 -6.94 8.00
C GLU A 93 1.54 -6.81 6.59
N LEU A 94 1.09 -7.92 5.98
CA LEU A 94 0.54 -7.99 4.61
C LEU A 94 -0.83 -8.70 4.53
N GLY A 95 -1.47 -9.07 5.64
CA GLY A 95 -2.79 -9.73 5.65
C GLY A 95 -3.93 -8.91 5.01
N ILE A 96 -3.70 -7.61 4.78
CA ILE A 96 -4.58 -6.76 3.97
C ILE A 96 -4.76 -7.30 2.53
N LEU A 97 -3.74 -7.95 1.97
CA LEU A 97 -3.81 -8.51 0.62
C LEU A 97 -4.81 -9.66 0.55
N THR A 98 -4.75 -10.60 1.50
CA THR A 98 -5.73 -11.68 1.64
C THR A 98 -7.14 -11.13 1.86
N THR A 99 -7.27 -10.05 2.65
CA THR A 99 -8.57 -9.38 2.88
C THR A 99 -9.13 -8.76 1.58
N ILE A 100 -8.27 -8.16 0.76
CA ILE A 100 -8.64 -7.57 -0.53
C ILE A 100 -9.08 -8.66 -1.51
N GLU A 101 -8.35 -9.78 -1.58
CA GLU A 101 -8.71 -10.91 -2.43
C GLU A 101 -10.07 -11.50 -2.05
N GLY A 102 -10.31 -11.76 -0.77
CA GLY A 102 -11.61 -12.26 -0.30
C GLY A 102 -12.78 -11.31 -0.61
N LYS A 103 -12.57 -9.99 -0.50
CA LYS A 103 -13.59 -8.99 -0.90
C LYS A 103 -13.80 -8.94 -2.41
N ALA A 104 -12.78 -9.27 -3.20
CA ALA A 104 -12.84 -9.28 -4.67
C ALA A 104 -13.51 -10.54 -5.23
N GLU A 105 -13.68 -11.61 -4.44
CA GLU A 105 -14.31 -12.86 -4.90
C GLU A 105 -15.72 -12.65 -5.44
N GLY A 106 -16.51 -11.77 -4.81
CA GLY A 106 -17.89 -11.50 -5.20
C GLY A 106 -18.04 -10.71 -6.51
N GLU A 107 -16.97 -10.11 -7.03
CA GLU A 107 -17.04 -9.22 -8.19
C GLU A 107 -15.90 -9.46 -9.19
N GLY A 108 -16.24 -10.01 -10.35
CA GLY A 108 -15.26 -10.42 -11.37
C GLY A 108 -14.28 -9.32 -11.80
N SER A 109 -14.72 -8.06 -11.88
CA SER A 109 -13.84 -6.93 -12.25
C SER A 109 -12.78 -6.58 -11.20
N LEU A 110 -12.95 -7.00 -9.95
CA LEU A 110 -11.99 -6.76 -8.87
C LEU A 110 -10.96 -7.89 -8.75
N ARG A 111 -11.26 -9.09 -9.24
CA ARG A 111 -10.38 -10.27 -9.11
C ARG A 111 -9.03 -10.07 -9.79
N GLY A 112 -9.01 -9.51 -11.00
CA GLY A 112 -7.76 -9.22 -11.73
C GLY A 112 -6.83 -8.25 -10.98
N PRO A 113 -7.30 -7.05 -10.60
CA PRO A 113 -6.54 -6.12 -9.76
C PRO A 113 -6.08 -6.71 -8.41
N ALA A 114 -6.94 -7.50 -7.74
CA ALA A 114 -6.60 -8.13 -6.47
C ALA A 114 -5.47 -9.16 -6.63
N PHE A 115 -5.56 -10.04 -7.64
CA PHE A 115 -4.52 -10.99 -7.99
C PHE A 115 -3.20 -10.29 -8.32
N LEU A 116 -3.23 -9.24 -9.15
CA LEU A 116 -2.05 -8.44 -9.50
C LEU A 116 -1.37 -7.86 -8.25
N LEU A 117 -2.17 -7.34 -7.31
CA LEU A 117 -1.65 -6.81 -6.05
C LEU A 117 -1.05 -7.92 -5.18
N ARG A 118 -1.65 -9.11 -5.11
CA ARG A 118 -1.04 -10.24 -4.41
C ARG A 118 0.33 -10.59 -4.99
N GLU A 119 0.41 -10.73 -6.32
CA GLU A 119 1.66 -11.07 -7.01
C GLU A 119 2.76 -10.02 -6.84
N GLN A 120 2.38 -8.74 -6.73
CA GLN A 120 3.34 -7.64 -6.52
C GLN A 120 3.42 -7.17 -5.06
N LEU A 121 2.96 -8.01 -4.12
CA LEU A 121 3.02 -7.76 -2.68
C LEU A 121 2.39 -6.41 -2.26
N GLY A 122 1.35 -5.98 -2.95
CA GLY A 122 0.52 -4.81 -2.60
C GLY A 122 0.79 -3.53 -3.39
N LEU A 123 1.69 -3.55 -4.38
CA LEU A 123 1.97 -2.40 -5.24
C LEU A 123 2.30 -2.87 -6.64
N ALA A 124 1.45 -2.50 -7.60
CA ALA A 124 1.69 -2.71 -9.01
C ALA A 124 1.93 -1.38 -9.71
N LEU A 125 3.13 -1.23 -10.28
CA LEU A 125 3.51 -0.05 -11.04
C LEU A 125 2.74 0.05 -12.35
N GLY A 126 2.55 1.27 -12.82
CA GLY A 126 1.90 1.56 -14.09
C GLY A 126 0.73 2.51 -13.89
N GLY A 127 0.62 3.47 -14.81
CA GLY A 127 -0.42 4.47 -14.75
C GLY A 127 -1.79 3.83 -14.94
N THR A 128 -2.61 3.88 -13.88
CA THR A 128 -3.95 3.30 -13.98
C THR A 128 -4.89 4.18 -14.80
N GLU A 129 -4.57 5.47 -14.97
CA GLU A 129 -5.42 6.53 -15.55
C GLU A 129 -6.14 6.13 -16.85
N GLY A 130 -5.44 5.46 -17.78
CA GLY A 130 -6.04 4.99 -19.04
C GLY A 130 -6.67 3.60 -18.99
N ASN A 131 -6.27 2.76 -18.03
CA ASN A 131 -6.58 1.32 -18.03
C ASN A 131 -7.70 0.93 -17.06
N ILE A 132 -8.01 1.78 -16.07
CA ILE A 132 -9.03 1.51 -15.05
C ILE A 132 -10.15 2.55 -15.15
N ALA A 133 -11.33 2.07 -15.52
CA ALA A 133 -12.56 2.87 -15.62
C ALA A 133 -12.93 3.53 -14.27
N PRO A 134 -13.55 4.73 -14.27
CA PRO A 134 -13.92 5.45 -13.05
C PRO A 134 -14.72 4.62 -12.05
N ASP A 135 -15.71 3.85 -12.52
CA ASP A 135 -16.55 2.99 -11.65
C ASP A 135 -15.73 1.90 -10.96
N LEU A 136 -14.78 1.29 -11.69
CA LEU A 136 -13.87 0.29 -11.13
C LEU A 136 -12.95 0.92 -10.08
N ARG A 137 -12.49 2.17 -10.27
CA ARG A 137 -11.72 2.88 -9.23
C ARG A 137 -12.49 3.06 -7.95
N GLN A 138 -13.78 3.41 -8.04
CA GLN A 138 -14.62 3.59 -6.85
C GLN A 138 -14.77 2.27 -6.08
N LYS A 139 -14.97 1.15 -6.80
CA LYS A 139 -15.05 -0.19 -6.22
C LYS A 139 -13.72 -0.63 -5.58
N LEU A 140 -12.60 -0.41 -6.27
CA LEU A 140 -11.25 -0.65 -5.71
C LEU A 140 -11.01 0.17 -4.44
N LYS A 141 -11.41 1.45 -4.45
CA LYS A 141 -11.34 2.33 -3.29
C LYS A 141 -12.17 1.82 -2.11
N ALA A 142 -13.32 1.20 -2.35
CA ALA A 142 -14.18 0.63 -1.31
C ALA A 142 -13.54 -0.58 -0.61
N ILE A 143 -12.72 -1.37 -1.31
CA ILE A 143 -11.98 -2.50 -0.72
C ILE A 143 -10.60 -2.12 -0.17
N GLY A 144 -10.22 -0.84 -0.21
CA GLY A 144 -8.95 -0.33 0.34
C GLY A 144 -7.82 -0.19 -0.67
N VAL A 145 -8.09 -0.42 -1.96
CA VAL A 145 -7.12 -0.28 -3.05
C VAL A 145 -7.15 1.14 -3.62
N ARG A 146 -5.99 1.68 -4.00
CA ARG A 146 -5.85 2.96 -4.68
C ARG A 146 -5.39 2.72 -6.11
N ALA A 147 -6.21 3.10 -7.08
CA ALA A 147 -5.82 3.19 -8.48
C ALA A 147 -5.42 4.65 -8.77
N GLY A 148 -4.12 4.91 -8.77
CA GLY A 148 -3.53 6.24 -8.90
C GLY A 148 -2.86 6.49 -10.26
N ARG A 149 -2.25 7.66 -10.41
CA ARG A 149 -1.55 8.09 -11.62
C ARG A 149 -0.32 7.25 -11.93
N PHE A 150 0.37 6.77 -10.89
CA PHE A 150 1.66 6.08 -11.01
C PHE A 150 1.56 4.59 -10.71
N ALA A 151 0.61 4.18 -9.85
CA ALA A 151 0.46 2.79 -9.46
C ALA A 151 -0.98 2.39 -9.07
N LEU A 152 -1.23 1.08 -9.11
CA LEU A 152 -2.28 0.43 -8.36
C LEU A 152 -1.66 -0.09 -7.05
N PHE A 153 -2.12 0.35 -5.89
CA PHE A 153 -1.47 -0.01 -4.63
C PHE A 153 -2.41 -0.04 -3.43
N VAL A 154 -1.95 -0.70 -2.38
CA VAL A 154 -2.59 -0.73 -1.06
C VAL A 154 -1.79 0.19 -0.13
N PRO A 155 -2.38 1.26 0.44
CA PRO A 155 -1.64 2.19 1.30
C PRO A 155 -0.95 1.52 2.50
N GLU A 156 -1.52 0.43 3.02
CA GLU A 156 -0.93 -0.32 4.12
C GLU A 156 0.39 -1.02 3.76
N ALA A 157 0.58 -1.38 2.48
CA ALA A 157 1.82 -1.97 1.97
C ALA A 157 2.99 -0.97 1.89
N LEU A 158 2.71 0.33 2.09
CA LEU A 158 3.70 1.42 2.19
C LEU A 158 4.04 1.78 3.66
N LYS A 159 3.47 1.07 4.65
CA LYS A 159 3.88 1.24 6.05
C LYS A 159 5.29 0.68 6.24
N PRO A 160 6.13 1.24 7.15
CA PRO A 160 7.54 0.84 7.27
C PRO A 160 7.78 -0.66 7.46
N ARG A 161 6.99 -1.32 8.33
CA ARG A 161 7.13 -2.76 8.58
C ARG A 161 6.69 -3.62 7.41
N ALA A 162 5.59 -3.25 6.76
CA ALA A 162 5.12 -3.89 5.53
C ALA A 162 6.16 -3.72 4.41
N MET A 163 6.71 -2.53 4.21
CA MET A 163 7.78 -2.28 3.24
C MET A 163 9.03 -3.12 3.53
N ALA A 164 9.46 -3.21 4.78
CA ALA A 164 10.60 -4.04 5.17
C ALA A 164 10.36 -5.52 4.84
N LEU A 165 9.18 -6.05 5.12
CA LEU A 165 8.83 -7.42 4.76
C LEU A 165 8.74 -7.62 3.24
N ARG A 166 8.16 -6.66 2.50
CA ARG A 166 8.11 -6.69 1.03
C ARG A 166 9.51 -6.68 0.43
N ALA A 167 10.43 -5.88 0.95
CA ALA A 167 11.82 -5.86 0.53
C ALA A 167 12.48 -7.23 0.76
N GLN A 168 12.29 -7.84 1.93
CA GLN A 168 12.79 -9.18 2.24
C GLN A 168 12.26 -10.24 1.25
N LEU A 169 10.95 -10.30 1.03
CA LEU A 169 10.33 -11.27 0.13
C LEU A 169 10.77 -11.05 -1.34
N TRP A 170 10.84 -9.79 -1.78
CA TRP A 170 11.28 -9.44 -3.13
C TRP A 170 12.75 -9.82 -3.35
N SER A 171 13.64 -9.50 -2.40
CA SER A 171 15.06 -9.82 -2.46
C SER A 171 15.31 -11.32 -2.38
N MET A 172 14.56 -12.04 -1.54
CA MET A 172 14.60 -13.49 -1.44
C MET A 172 14.27 -14.15 -2.78
N SER A 173 13.22 -13.68 -3.48
CA SER A 173 12.84 -14.20 -4.81
C SER A 173 13.91 -14.01 -5.88
N ARG A 174 14.79 -13.03 -5.70
CA ARG A 174 15.90 -12.70 -6.61
C ARG A 174 17.26 -13.21 -6.13
N ASN A 175 17.28 -13.91 -5.00
CA ASN A 175 18.50 -14.43 -4.38
C ASN A 175 19.58 -13.35 -4.18
N ILE A 176 19.17 -12.17 -3.71
CA ILE A 176 20.06 -11.07 -3.34
C ILE A 176 19.89 -10.72 -1.86
N GLU A 177 20.88 -10.08 -1.25
CA GLU A 177 20.72 -9.52 0.10
C GLU A 177 19.66 -8.40 0.09
N THR A 178 18.90 -8.27 1.19
CA THR A 178 17.87 -7.24 1.30
C THR A 178 18.49 -5.85 1.41
N PRO A 179 18.23 -4.94 0.45
CA PRO A 179 18.73 -3.58 0.55
C PRO A 179 18.13 -2.84 1.73
N THR A 180 18.94 -1.98 2.37
CA THR A 180 18.48 -1.15 3.48
C THR A 180 17.47 -0.11 2.98
N LEU A 181 16.32 -0.04 3.65
CA LEU A 181 15.29 0.96 3.40
C LEU A 181 15.60 2.27 4.16
N PRO A 182 15.19 3.44 3.62
CA PRO A 182 15.36 4.70 4.32
C PRO A 182 14.54 4.77 5.60
N PRO A 183 14.88 5.71 6.51
CA PRO A 183 14.14 5.91 7.75
C PRO A 183 12.63 6.16 7.50
N PRO A 184 11.75 5.67 8.41
CA PRO A 184 10.33 5.95 8.35
C PRO A 184 10.04 7.46 8.29
N GLY A 185 9.05 7.85 7.50
CA GLY A 185 8.61 9.24 7.40
C GLY A 185 9.35 10.07 6.34
N LEU A 186 10.46 9.57 5.80
CA LEU A 186 11.12 10.22 4.67
C LEU A 186 10.20 10.25 3.43
N VAL A 187 10.18 11.39 2.73
CA VAL A 187 9.31 11.63 1.57
C VAL A 187 10.09 11.65 0.25
N ALA A 188 11.33 12.13 0.29
CA ALA A 188 12.19 12.27 -0.88
C ALA A 188 13.60 11.74 -0.57
N LEU A 189 14.18 11.05 -1.54
CA LEU A 189 15.58 10.64 -1.56
C LEU A 189 16.29 11.38 -2.69
N GLN A 190 17.44 11.98 -2.41
CA GLN A 190 18.25 12.63 -3.44
C GLN A 190 18.97 11.57 -4.27
N ILE A 191 18.76 11.58 -5.58
CA ILE A 191 19.53 10.74 -6.49
C ILE A 191 20.88 11.43 -6.64
N ARG A 192 21.92 10.89 -5.98
CA ARG A 192 23.29 11.36 -6.18
C ARG A 192 23.76 10.93 -7.58
N GLU A 193 24.41 11.81 -8.31
CA GLU A 193 25.19 11.42 -9.49
C GLU A 193 26.56 10.91 -9.02
N PRO A 194 27.09 9.82 -9.61
CA PRO A 194 28.46 9.40 -9.32
C PRO A 194 29.41 10.56 -9.63
N ALA A 195 30.28 10.90 -8.67
CA ALA A 195 31.19 12.02 -8.87
C ALA A 195 32.24 11.70 -9.95
N GLU A 196 32.73 12.70 -10.67
CA GLU A 196 33.84 12.52 -11.63
C GLU A 196 35.04 11.86 -10.93
N GLY A 197 35.46 10.69 -11.43
CA GLY A 197 36.56 9.90 -10.85
C GLY A 197 36.14 8.79 -9.87
N GLU A 198 34.86 8.70 -9.47
CA GLU A 198 34.35 7.48 -8.84
C GLU A 198 34.24 6.40 -9.91
N THR A 199 35.07 5.36 -9.84
CA THR A 199 34.88 4.14 -10.63
C THR A 199 33.46 3.68 -10.42
N ALA A 200 32.71 3.54 -11.52
CA ALA A 200 31.30 3.18 -11.55
C ALA A 200 30.94 2.28 -10.36
N LEU A 201 30.03 2.76 -9.50
CA LEU A 201 29.37 1.89 -8.54
C LEU A 201 28.93 0.62 -9.29
N PRO A 202 29.10 -0.58 -8.71
CA PRO A 202 28.86 -1.83 -9.41
C PRO A 202 27.52 -1.80 -10.16
N PRO A 203 27.45 -2.41 -11.35
CA PRO A 203 26.29 -2.31 -12.23
C PRO A 203 24.99 -2.61 -11.46
N GLY A 204 24.08 -1.63 -11.42
CA GLY A 204 22.85 -1.68 -10.63
C GLY A 204 22.80 -0.74 -9.42
N SER A 205 23.60 0.32 -9.36
CA SER A 205 23.58 1.28 -8.25
C SER A 205 23.10 2.68 -8.68
N PRO A 206 21.80 3.00 -8.67
CA PRO A 206 21.33 4.38 -8.63
C PRO A 206 21.38 4.87 -7.17
N PRO A 207 22.11 5.96 -6.89
CA PRO A 207 22.19 6.54 -5.56
C PRO A 207 20.84 7.14 -5.10
N PRO A 208 20.64 7.34 -3.78
CA PRO A 208 21.68 7.38 -2.75
C PRO A 208 22.01 6.03 -2.10
N ALA A 209 21.35 4.92 -2.47
CA ALA A 209 21.31 3.72 -1.62
C ALA A 209 21.87 2.40 -2.22
N GLY A 210 22.48 2.40 -3.41
CA GLY A 210 23.03 1.17 -4.00
C GLY A 210 21.95 0.10 -4.25
N TRP A 211 20.73 0.54 -4.56
CA TRP A 211 19.58 -0.35 -4.76
C TRP A 211 19.59 -0.97 -6.16
N PRO A 212 19.32 -2.27 -6.31
CA PRO A 212 19.28 -2.91 -7.61
C PRO A 212 18.15 -2.34 -8.48
N THR A 213 18.31 -2.43 -9.80
CA THR A 213 17.33 -1.95 -10.78
C THR A 213 15.92 -2.46 -10.47
N GLY A 214 14.94 -1.56 -10.45
CA GLY A 214 13.53 -1.86 -10.19
C GLY A 214 13.16 -2.00 -8.70
N PHE A 215 14.13 -2.01 -7.78
CA PHE A 215 13.83 -2.11 -6.35
C PHE A 215 13.12 -0.87 -5.82
N ALA A 216 13.60 0.32 -6.20
CA ALA A 216 13.05 1.59 -5.75
C ALA A 216 11.54 1.65 -6.01
N GLU A 217 11.15 1.41 -7.26
CA GLU A 217 9.78 1.51 -7.72
C GLU A 217 8.91 0.41 -7.10
N THR A 218 9.43 -0.83 -6.99
CA THR A 218 8.73 -1.92 -6.31
C THR A 218 8.46 -1.56 -4.84
N MET A 219 9.38 -0.87 -4.17
CA MET A 219 9.22 -0.40 -2.79
C MET A 219 8.37 0.87 -2.68
N GLY A 220 7.91 1.45 -3.78
CA GLY A 220 7.07 2.64 -3.81
C GLY A 220 7.86 3.94 -3.77
N TRP A 221 9.06 3.95 -4.35
CA TRP A 221 9.86 5.15 -4.62
C TRP A 221 9.84 5.45 -6.12
N ILE A 222 9.19 6.54 -6.50
CA ILE A 222 8.97 6.93 -7.89
C ILE A 222 10.02 7.95 -8.32
N PRO A 223 10.72 7.74 -9.45
CA PRO A 223 11.62 8.73 -10.02
C PRO A 223 10.91 10.05 -10.35
N ALA A 224 11.44 11.15 -9.84
CA ALA A 224 10.90 12.49 -10.04
C ALA A 224 12.04 13.51 -10.28
N GLY A 225 12.75 13.34 -11.39
CA GLY A 225 13.91 14.18 -11.72
C GLY A 225 15.11 13.82 -10.85
N PRO A 226 15.70 14.77 -10.09
CA PRO A 226 16.87 14.51 -9.26
C PRO A 226 16.56 13.78 -7.94
N VAL A 227 15.29 13.41 -7.71
CA VAL A 227 14.85 12.74 -6.48
C VAL A 227 14.01 11.50 -6.76
N LEU A 228 13.98 10.57 -5.82
CA LEU A 228 12.94 9.55 -5.70
C LEU A 228 11.90 10.02 -4.68
N LEU A 229 10.63 10.03 -5.06
CA LEU A 229 9.52 10.41 -4.18
C LEU A 229 8.75 9.20 -3.67
N ARG A 230 8.32 9.24 -2.42
CA ARG A 230 7.43 8.21 -1.89
C ARG A 230 6.08 8.25 -2.62
N LEU A 231 5.62 7.08 -3.07
CA LEU A 231 4.48 6.91 -3.96
C LEU A 231 3.20 7.57 -3.42
N ASP A 232 2.89 7.41 -2.14
CA ASP A 232 1.68 7.99 -1.54
C ASP A 232 1.69 9.53 -1.57
N VAL A 233 2.87 10.15 -1.44
CA VAL A 233 3.03 11.60 -1.55
C VAL A 233 2.91 12.03 -3.01
N ALA A 234 3.60 11.34 -3.92
CA ALA A 234 3.53 11.61 -5.35
C ALA A 234 2.08 11.53 -5.87
N GLU A 235 1.34 10.48 -5.51
CA GLU A 235 -0.06 10.29 -5.88
C GLU A 235 -0.97 11.39 -5.32
N ARG A 236 -0.78 11.75 -4.05
CA ARG A 236 -1.57 12.81 -3.41
C ARG A 236 -1.34 14.17 -4.08
N ILE A 237 -0.08 14.51 -4.34
CA ILE A 237 0.29 15.76 -5.01
C ILE A 237 -0.23 15.76 -6.45
N ALA A 238 -0.06 14.67 -7.19
CA ALA A 238 -0.56 14.57 -8.56
C ALA A 238 -2.09 14.70 -8.63
N ALA A 239 -2.82 14.08 -7.69
CA ALA A 239 -4.28 14.23 -7.63
C ALA A 239 -4.71 15.68 -7.33
N GLU A 240 -4.02 16.36 -6.42
CA GLU A 240 -4.28 17.77 -6.08
C GLU A 240 -3.99 18.70 -7.26
N LEU A 241 -2.81 18.56 -7.89
CA LEU A 241 -2.42 19.37 -9.04
C LEU A 241 -3.29 19.06 -10.26
N GLY A 242 -3.67 17.80 -10.47
CA GLY A 242 -4.61 17.42 -11.53
C GLY A 242 -5.98 18.07 -11.34
N TYR A 243 -6.51 18.07 -10.11
CA TYR A 243 -7.76 18.76 -9.79
C TYR A 243 -7.64 20.28 -10.00
N LEU A 244 -6.56 20.88 -9.50
CA LEU A 244 -6.29 22.32 -9.57
C LEU A 244 -6.16 22.81 -11.03
N THR A 245 -5.50 22.03 -11.87
CA THR A 245 -5.18 22.39 -13.27
C THR A 245 -6.19 21.85 -14.30
N ARG A 246 -7.28 21.21 -13.85
CA ARG A 246 -8.25 20.56 -14.75
C ARG A 246 -8.87 21.49 -15.78
N ARG A 247 -9.06 22.77 -15.44
CA ARG A 247 -9.69 23.79 -16.32
C ARG A 247 -8.64 24.62 -17.04
N ALA A 248 -7.68 25.16 -16.30
CA ALA A 248 -6.65 26.05 -16.79
C ALA A 248 -5.40 25.93 -15.90
N PRO A 249 -4.23 26.44 -16.35
CA PRO A 249 -3.07 26.60 -15.47
C PRO A 249 -3.44 27.37 -14.21
N ALA A 250 -2.83 27.05 -13.08
CA ALA A 250 -3.21 27.61 -11.79
C ALA A 250 -1.97 27.84 -10.92
N PRO A 251 -1.96 28.83 -10.01
CA PRO A 251 -0.83 29.03 -9.12
C PRO A 251 -0.59 27.76 -8.28
N PRO A 252 0.67 27.26 -8.17
CA PRO A 252 0.95 26.09 -7.34
C PRO A 252 0.72 26.41 -5.86
N PRO A 253 0.37 25.41 -5.03
CA PRO A 253 0.34 25.59 -3.57
C PRO A 253 1.69 26.11 -3.05
N PRO A 254 1.70 27.08 -2.12
CA PRO A 254 2.94 27.74 -1.67
C PRO A 254 3.89 26.79 -0.93
N ASP A 255 3.38 25.70 -0.36
CA ASP A 255 4.12 24.68 0.39
C ASP A 255 4.53 23.46 -0.46
N LEU A 256 4.32 23.51 -1.79
CA LEU A 256 4.52 22.38 -2.70
C LEU A 256 5.93 21.80 -2.65
N ALA A 257 6.97 22.64 -2.68
CA ALA A 257 8.37 22.20 -2.60
C ALA A 257 8.67 21.49 -1.27
N SER A 258 8.18 22.06 -0.16
CA SER A 258 8.35 21.48 1.18
C SER A 258 7.64 20.13 1.31
N ARG A 259 6.40 20.02 0.80
CA ARG A 259 5.61 18.77 0.79
C ARG A 259 6.23 17.68 -0.07
N LEU A 260 6.95 18.05 -1.13
CA LEU A 260 7.71 17.13 -1.97
C LEU A 260 9.10 16.84 -1.42
N GLY A 261 9.56 17.54 -0.38
CA GLY A 261 10.91 17.37 0.17
C GLY A 261 12.02 17.79 -0.82
N VAL A 262 11.72 18.72 -1.74
CA VAL A 262 12.65 19.21 -2.76
C VAL A 262 12.95 20.70 -2.56
N LYS A 263 14.09 21.14 -3.08
CA LYS A 263 14.46 22.55 -3.10
C LYS A 263 13.69 23.30 -4.21
N ALA A 264 13.62 24.63 -4.11
CA ALA A 264 12.84 25.44 -5.06
C ALA A 264 13.38 25.38 -6.50
N ASP A 265 14.70 25.28 -6.67
CA ASP A 265 15.42 25.12 -7.94
C ASP A 265 15.08 23.80 -8.66
N THR A 266 14.89 22.71 -7.90
CA THR A 266 14.58 21.37 -8.42
C THR A 266 13.08 21.12 -8.60
N LEU A 267 12.23 22.03 -8.13
CA LEU A 267 10.76 21.88 -8.18
C LEU A 267 10.26 21.73 -9.62
N GLY A 268 10.75 22.54 -10.56
CA GLY A 268 10.32 22.48 -11.96
C GLY A 268 10.58 21.12 -12.61
N VAL A 269 11.79 20.58 -12.43
CA VAL A 269 12.20 19.26 -12.95
C VAL A 269 11.41 18.13 -12.27
N THR A 270 11.20 18.23 -10.95
CA THR A 270 10.40 17.27 -10.19
C THR A 270 8.95 17.22 -10.69
N LEU A 271 8.33 18.38 -10.90
CA LEU A 271 6.97 18.48 -11.44
C LEU A 271 6.88 17.96 -12.87
N ALA A 272 7.87 18.24 -13.71
CA ALA A 272 7.96 17.71 -15.07
C ALA A 272 7.92 16.19 -15.07
N ALA A 273 8.70 15.54 -14.20
CA ALA A 273 8.73 14.10 -14.05
C ALA A 273 7.39 13.52 -13.52
N LEU A 274 6.66 14.25 -12.67
CA LEU A 274 5.30 13.88 -12.24
C LEU A 274 4.23 14.11 -13.32
N GLY A 275 4.60 14.68 -14.47
CA GLY A 275 3.70 14.97 -15.58
C GLY A 275 2.98 16.31 -15.46
N PHE A 276 3.57 17.29 -14.78
CA PHE A 276 3.10 18.68 -14.70
C PHE A 276 4.17 19.63 -15.23
N ARG A 277 3.78 20.78 -15.78
CA ARG A 277 4.73 21.81 -16.22
C ARG A 277 4.61 23.02 -15.30
N LEU A 278 5.76 23.51 -14.85
CA LEU A 278 5.87 24.80 -14.19
C LEU A 278 6.02 25.87 -15.28
N MET A 279 5.14 26.85 -15.27
CA MET A 279 5.09 27.98 -16.21
C MET A 279 5.50 29.24 -15.47
N GLU A 280 6.63 29.81 -15.90
CA GLU A 280 7.09 31.11 -15.41
C GLU A 280 6.21 32.23 -15.95
N ALA A 281 6.24 33.35 -15.23
CA ALA A 281 5.57 34.56 -15.65
C ALA A 281 6.26 35.08 -16.92
N PRO A 282 5.55 35.28 -18.05
CA PRO A 282 6.09 36.11 -19.10
C PRO A 282 6.36 37.51 -18.51
N PRO A 283 7.51 38.14 -18.83
CA PRO A 283 7.76 39.51 -18.40
C PRO A 283 6.65 40.42 -18.93
N LEU A 284 6.32 41.47 -18.17
CA LEU A 284 5.36 42.48 -18.62
C LEU A 284 5.89 43.12 -19.91
N GLU A 285 5.03 43.27 -20.92
CA GLU A 285 5.38 44.01 -22.15
C GLU A 285 5.72 45.47 -21.81
N GLU A 286 6.64 46.07 -22.57
CA GLU A 286 7.03 47.47 -22.38
C GLU A 286 5.80 48.39 -22.42
N GLY A 287 5.59 49.15 -21.34
CA GLY A 287 4.43 50.04 -21.18
C GLY A 287 3.25 49.46 -20.38
N MET A 288 3.28 48.17 -20.01
CA MET A 288 2.28 47.55 -19.15
C MET A 288 2.68 47.64 -17.67
N TYR A 289 1.81 48.22 -16.84
CA TYR A 289 1.99 48.30 -15.39
C TYR A 289 0.98 47.40 -14.66
N GLY A 290 1.47 46.56 -13.74
CA GLY A 290 0.66 45.67 -12.92
C GLY A 290 1.51 44.68 -12.11
N PRO A 291 0.92 43.95 -11.15
CA PRO A 291 1.64 42.89 -10.46
C PRO A 291 2.06 41.81 -11.47
N PRO A 292 3.28 41.26 -11.37
CA PRO A 292 3.73 40.20 -12.29
C PRO A 292 2.78 39.01 -12.20
N THR A 293 2.50 38.37 -13.35
CA THR A 293 1.72 37.13 -13.37
C THR A 293 2.38 36.12 -12.44
N PRO A 294 1.67 35.46 -11.51
CA PRO A 294 2.30 34.51 -10.63
C PRO A 294 2.76 33.26 -11.41
N LEU A 295 3.76 32.56 -10.88
CA LEU A 295 4.13 31.22 -11.31
C LEU A 295 2.90 30.31 -11.39
N ARG A 296 2.76 29.50 -12.44
CA ARG A 296 1.60 28.60 -12.63
C ARG A 296 2.05 27.17 -12.86
N VAL A 297 1.26 26.22 -12.42
CA VAL A 297 1.38 24.81 -12.79
C VAL A 297 0.29 24.48 -13.81
N ALA A 298 0.64 23.65 -14.78
CA ALA A 298 -0.26 23.14 -15.80
C ALA A 298 -0.08 21.64 -16.01
N GLN A 299 -1.16 20.92 -16.32
CA GLN A 299 -1.07 19.57 -16.85
C GLN A 299 -0.90 19.61 -18.39
N PRO A 300 -0.05 18.75 -18.98
CA PRO A 300 0.01 18.56 -20.42
C PRO A 300 -1.38 18.15 -20.93
N ARG A 301 -2.04 18.99 -21.72
CA ARG A 301 -3.25 18.55 -22.43
C ARG A 301 -2.81 17.54 -23.49
N PRO A 302 -3.46 16.37 -23.61
CA PRO A 302 -3.29 15.54 -24.80
C PRO A 302 -3.59 16.42 -26.00
N GLN A 303 -2.62 16.61 -26.88
CA GLN A 303 -2.90 17.19 -28.19
C GLN A 303 -3.81 16.19 -28.89
N HIS A 304 -5.13 16.41 -28.82
CA HIS A 304 -6.02 15.84 -29.81
C HIS A 304 -5.48 16.34 -31.15
N HIS A 305 -4.77 15.47 -31.87
CA HIS A 305 -4.59 15.65 -33.30
C HIS A 305 -6.00 15.71 -33.86
N GLN A 306 -6.51 16.92 -34.07
CA GLN A 306 -7.64 17.09 -34.97
C GLN A 306 -7.16 16.46 -36.28
N PRO A 307 -7.84 15.43 -36.81
CA PRO A 307 -7.54 14.97 -38.14
C PRO A 307 -7.66 16.20 -39.04
N ARG A 308 -6.54 16.58 -39.68
CA ARG A 308 -6.53 17.60 -40.73
C ARG A 308 -7.67 17.23 -41.66
N GLY A 309 -8.71 18.07 -41.68
CA GLY A 309 -9.87 17.85 -42.53
C GLY A 309 -9.40 17.63 -43.98
N PRO A 310 -10.09 16.81 -44.77
CA PRO A 310 -9.67 16.48 -46.12
C PRO A 310 -9.46 17.78 -46.89
N GLU A 311 -8.23 17.94 -47.36
CA GLU A 311 -7.79 19.02 -48.23
C GLU A 311 -8.74 19.04 -49.43
N ARG A 312 -9.54 20.11 -49.53
CA ARG A 312 -10.45 20.32 -50.66
C ARG A 312 -9.60 20.43 -51.92
N ARG A 313 -9.52 19.34 -52.69
CA ARG A 313 -9.07 19.39 -54.09
C ARG A 313 -10.00 20.34 -54.86
N PRO A 314 -9.48 21.33 -55.60
CA PRO A 314 -10.31 22.15 -56.47
C PRO A 314 -10.90 21.29 -57.59
N GLY A 315 -12.20 21.50 -57.84
CA GLY A 315 -13.03 20.62 -58.66
C GLY A 315 -12.67 20.58 -60.13
N GLY A 316 -12.71 19.38 -60.70
CA GLY A 316 -12.87 19.14 -62.13
C GLY A 316 -14.20 18.43 -62.36
N ARG A 317 -15.11 19.06 -63.10
CA ARG A 317 -16.38 18.48 -63.56
C ARG A 317 -16.09 17.42 -64.64
N PRO A 318 -16.80 16.28 -64.67
CA PRO A 318 -16.99 15.53 -65.90
C PRO A 318 -18.37 15.86 -66.51
N GLN A 319 -18.36 16.24 -67.79
CA GLN A 319 -19.54 16.39 -68.62
C GLN A 319 -20.08 15.01 -69.05
N HIS A 320 -21.41 14.91 -69.10
CA HIS A 320 -22.20 13.78 -69.59
C HIS A 320 -22.43 13.89 -71.11
N GLN A 321 -22.10 12.85 -71.88
CA GLN A 321 -22.67 12.43 -73.19
C GLN A 321 -22.24 10.95 -73.36
N GLY A 322 -23.00 9.93 -73.81
CA GLY A 322 -24.36 9.68 -74.27
C GLY A 322 -24.49 8.16 -74.56
N ALA A 323 -25.73 7.63 -74.52
CA ALA A 323 -26.28 6.29 -74.86
C ALA A 323 -25.35 5.21 -75.50
N GLY A 324 -25.25 3.94 -75.06
CA GLY A 324 -26.24 2.83 -74.91
C GLY A 324 -25.74 1.60 -75.74
N PRO A 325 -26.25 0.34 -75.66
CA PRO A 325 -27.24 -0.28 -74.77
C PRO A 325 -26.73 -1.57 -74.03
N ALA A 326 -27.57 -2.10 -73.13
CA ALA A 326 -27.34 -3.31 -72.32
C ALA A 326 -27.35 -4.62 -73.15
N PRO A 327 -26.81 -5.75 -72.61
CA PRO A 327 -27.74 -6.70 -71.98
C PRO A 327 -27.21 -7.54 -70.78
N GLN A 328 -28.19 -7.91 -69.94
CA GLN A 328 -28.40 -9.18 -69.24
C GLN A 328 -27.52 -9.63 -68.05
N GLN A 329 -28.25 -9.83 -66.95
CA GLN A 329 -27.91 -10.54 -65.71
C GLN A 329 -27.54 -12.00 -65.97
N ARG A 330 -26.48 -12.47 -65.30
CA ARG A 330 -26.36 -13.86 -64.84
C ARG A 330 -25.76 -13.91 -63.45
N ASP A 331 -26.44 -14.70 -62.62
CA ASP A 331 -26.11 -15.12 -61.28
C ASP A 331 -24.66 -15.56 -61.10
N ARG A 332 -24.00 -15.09 -60.03
CA ARG A 332 -22.90 -15.81 -59.40
C ARG A 332 -22.95 -15.69 -57.87
N ARG A 333 -23.17 -16.86 -57.26
CA ARG A 333 -22.98 -17.17 -55.85
C ARG A 333 -21.54 -16.86 -55.39
N PRO A 334 -21.30 -16.51 -54.12
CA PRO A 334 -19.94 -16.39 -53.58
C PRO A 334 -19.29 -17.77 -53.39
N GLN A 335 -18.09 -17.95 -53.93
CA GLN A 335 -17.24 -19.12 -53.69
C GLN A 335 -16.53 -18.99 -52.33
N GLN A 336 -16.53 -20.11 -51.59
CA GLN A 336 -15.78 -20.34 -50.36
C GLN A 336 -14.27 -20.18 -50.61
N SER A 337 -13.63 -19.36 -49.77
CA SER A 337 -12.18 -19.32 -49.61
C SER A 337 -11.70 -20.61 -48.94
N THR A 338 -10.89 -21.35 -49.66
CA THR A 338 -10.11 -22.51 -49.23
C THR A 338 -9.21 -22.21 -48.03
N ARG A 339 -9.38 -22.99 -46.96
CA ARG A 339 -8.49 -23.07 -45.79
C ARG A 339 -7.24 -23.86 -46.20
N GLN A 340 -6.07 -23.26 -46.05
CA GLN A 340 -4.78 -23.93 -46.23
C GLN A 340 -4.59 -24.98 -45.12
N ALA A 341 -4.15 -26.17 -45.52
CA ALA A 341 -3.83 -27.30 -44.68
C ALA A 341 -2.43 -27.16 -44.07
N ALA A 342 -2.30 -27.51 -42.78
CA ALA A 342 -1.03 -27.71 -42.09
C ALA A 342 -0.61 -29.19 -42.21
N PRO A 343 0.70 -29.50 -42.19
CA PRO A 343 1.23 -30.82 -42.55
C PRO A 343 1.01 -31.89 -41.47
N ALA A 344 0.80 -33.13 -41.94
CA ALA A 344 0.61 -34.33 -41.14
C ALA A 344 1.90 -34.79 -40.43
N LEU A 345 1.76 -35.20 -39.16
CA LEU A 345 2.76 -35.95 -38.40
C LEU A 345 2.46 -37.46 -38.52
N PRO A 346 3.49 -38.33 -38.49
CA PRO A 346 3.35 -39.76 -38.80
C PRO A 346 2.66 -40.56 -37.69
N GLU A 347 1.88 -41.54 -38.12
CA GLU A 347 1.16 -42.53 -37.31
C GLU A 347 2.11 -43.50 -36.60
N GLY A 348 1.89 -43.72 -35.30
CA GLY A 348 2.55 -44.80 -34.56
C GLY A 348 2.61 -44.59 -33.06
N MET A 349 1.46 -44.60 -32.37
CA MET A 349 1.27 -45.07 -30.97
C MET A 349 -0.06 -44.54 -30.42
N TYR A 350 -1.15 -45.32 -30.60
CA TYR A 350 -2.34 -45.16 -29.77
C TYR A 350 -2.45 -46.37 -28.84
N GLY A 351 -2.25 -46.12 -27.54
CA GLY A 351 -2.70 -47.02 -26.48
C GLY A 351 -4.22 -46.97 -26.32
N PRO A 352 -4.83 -47.94 -25.59
CA PRO A 352 -6.28 -48.06 -25.51
C PRO A 352 -6.94 -46.87 -24.79
N PRO A 353 -8.20 -46.54 -25.13
CA PRO A 353 -8.89 -45.35 -24.61
C PRO A 353 -9.25 -45.49 -23.13
N VAL A 354 -9.02 -44.41 -22.37
CA VAL A 354 -9.41 -44.25 -20.96
C VAL A 354 -10.92 -43.96 -20.88
N PRO A 355 -11.71 -44.68 -20.06
CA PRO A 355 -13.13 -44.39 -19.88
C PRO A 355 -13.37 -43.09 -19.07
N PRO A 356 -14.48 -42.36 -19.33
CA PRO A 356 -14.79 -41.11 -18.65
C PRO A 356 -15.17 -41.32 -17.17
N PRO A 357 -14.91 -40.34 -16.27
CA PRO A 357 -15.18 -40.48 -14.85
C PRO A 357 -16.68 -40.49 -14.53
N GLU A 358 -17.10 -41.49 -13.74
CA GLU A 358 -18.47 -41.63 -13.22
C GLU A 358 -18.79 -40.52 -12.21
N ARG A 359 -20.00 -39.95 -12.33
CA ARG A 359 -20.55 -38.97 -11.39
C ARG A 359 -21.11 -39.71 -10.15
N PRO A 360 -20.90 -39.21 -8.91
CA PRO A 360 -21.48 -39.84 -7.73
C PRO A 360 -23.02 -39.81 -7.75
N ARG A 361 -23.63 -40.98 -7.52
CA ARG A 361 -25.08 -41.16 -7.39
C ARG A 361 -25.55 -40.62 -6.04
N HIS A 362 -26.65 -39.86 -6.06
CA HIS A 362 -27.40 -39.44 -4.89
C HIS A 362 -28.06 -40.65 -4.19
N GLU A 363 -27.81 -40.84 -2.90
CA GLU A 363 -28.60 -41.74 -2.06
C GLU A 363 -29.92 -41.06 -1.62
N PRO A 364 -31.05 -41.81 -1.58
CA PRO A 364 -32.35 -41.27 -1.21
C PRO A 364 -32.52 -41.13 0.31
N ARG A 365 -33.04 -39.97 0.72
CA ARG A 365 -33.53 -39.67 2.07
C ARG A 365 -34.67 -40.62 2.45
N GLN A 366 -34.57 -41.24 3.64
CA GLN A 366 -35.67 -41.94 4.28
C GLN A 366 -36.47 -40.99 5.19
N ASP A 367 -37.79 -41.06 5.05
CA ASP A 367 -38.80 -40.32 5.78
C ASP A 367 -39.19 -41.02 7.12
N ARG A 368 -39.27 -40.20 8.17
CA ARG A 368 -40.21 -40.16 9.32
C ARG A 368 -40.46 -41.38 10.24
N GLY A 369 -40.30 -41.11 11.54
CA GLY A 369 -41.02 -41.72 12.68
C GLY A 369 -40.93 -40.85 13.95
N PRO A 370 -41.88 -40.91 14.92
CA PRO A 370 -42.49 -39.72 15.53
C PRO A 370 -41.99 -39.28 16.93
N ARG A 371 -42.34 -38.03 17.28
CA ARG A 371 -42.18 -37.36 18.60
C ARG A 371 -43.00 -38.04 19.72
N PRO A 372 -42.53 -37.92 20.98
CA PRO A 372 -43.40 -37.82 22.15
C PRO A 372 -43.42 -36.38 22.74
N GLN A 373 -44.60 -35.96 23.21
CA GLN A 373 -44.84 -34.78 24.05
C GLN A 373 -44.93 -35.16 25.54
N GLN A 374 -44.86 -34.12 26.40
CA GLN A 374 -45.14 -34.02 27.85
C GLN A 374 -43.90 -34.07 28.76
N GLY A 375 -43.68 -33.22 29.75
CA GLY A 375 -44.49 -32.14 30.32
C GLY A 375 -43.65 -30.99 30.94
N ARG A 376 -44.36 -29.92 31.33
CA ARG A 376 -43.89 -28.68 32.04
C ARG A 376 -43.62 -28.97 33.54
N PRO A 377 -43.36 -27.97 34.42
CA PRO A 377 -42.50 -26.76 34.38
C PRO A 377 -41.56 -26.67 35.63
N TYR A 378 -40.51 -25.83 35.65
CA TYR A 378 -40.18 -25.02 36.85
C TYR A 378 -39.13 -23.93 36.61
N GLN A 379 -39.17 -22.96 37.51
CA GLN A 379 -38.43 -21.71 37.66
C GLN A 379 -36.90 -21.88 37.75
N GLY A 380 -36.15 -20.80 37.46
CA GLY A 380 -34.84 -20.63 38.09
C GLY A 380 -33.83 -19.80 37.31
N LYS A 381 -33.74 -18.51 37.68
CA LYS A 381 -32.51 -17.75 37.91
C LYS A 381 -31.35 -17.89 36.90
N GLY A 382 -31.09 -16.80 36.19
CA GLY A 382 -29.87 -16.61 35.41
C GLY A 382 -28.59 -16.71 36.26
N PRO A 383 -27.46 -17.14 35.67
CA PRO A 383 -26.21 -17.29 36.39
C PRO A 383 -25.49 -15.95 36.64
N PRO A 384 -24.66 -15.86 37.68
CA PRO A 384 -24.23 -14.61 38.30
C PRO A 384 -22.91 -14.04 37.75
N ARG A 385 -22.73 -12.73 37.97
CA ARG A 385 -21.47 -12.00 37.80
C ARG A 385 -20.43 -12.51 38.80
N HIS A 386 -19.24 -12.84 38.31
CA HIS A 386 -18.08 -13.11 39.14
C HIS A 386 -17.33 -11.82 39.48
N GLU A 387 -17.43 -11.42 40.75
CA GLU A 387 -16.39 -10.66 41.46
C GLU A 387 -15.26 -11.63 41.86
N GLY A 388 -14.02 -11.19 41.69
CA GLY A 388 -12.82 -11.96 42.03
C GLY A 388 -11.73 -11.02 42.55
N ALA A 389 -11.40 -11.23 43.81
CA ALA A 389 -10.53 -10.49 44.71
C ALA A 389 -9.11 -10.14 44.20
N ARG A 390 -8.60 -9.02 44.72
CA ARG A 390 -7.19 -8.59 44.70
C ARG A 390 -6.42 -9.22 45.87
N PRO A 391 -5.11 -9.50 45.74
CA PRO A 391 -4.24 -9.88 46.87
C PRO A 391 -3.49 -8.69 47.51
N ASP A 392 -3.17 -8.84 48.79
CA ASP A 392 -2.56 -7.89 49.73
C ASP A 392 -1.03 -7.66 49.60
N GLY A 393 -0.63 -6.38 49.75
CA GLY A 393 0.58 -5.84 50.44
C GLY A 393 2.00 -5.97 49.83
N PRO A 394 2.99 -5.11 50.21
CA PRO A 394 2.95 -3.82 50.92
C PRO A 394 3.61 -2.64 50.13
N ARG A 395 3.27 -1.39 50.47
CA ARG A 395 3.94 -0.16 50.00
C ARG A 395 4.45 0.67 51.18
N PRO A 396 5.65 1.28 51.09
CA PRO A 396 6.18 2.20 52.10
C PRO A 396 5.74 3.66 51.88
N GLU A 397 5.96 4.43 52.94
CA GLU A 397 5.51 5.79 53.28
C GLU A 397 5.83 6.91 52.27
N GLY A 398 5.02 7.98 52.32
CA GLY A 398 5.33 9.27 51.70
C GLY A 398 4.15 10.23 51.67
N THR A 399 4.07 11.09 52.69
CA THR A 399 3.16 12.22 52.93
C THR A 399 2.92 13.14 51.73
N ARG A 400 1.68 13.66 51.58
CA ARG A 400 1.39 15.04 51.08
C ARG A 400 -0.08 15.48 51.26
N HIS A 401 -0.19 16.55 52.04
CA HIS A 401 -1.19 17.60 52.26
C HIS A 401 -2.55 17.65 51.52
N GLU A 402 -3.55 17.97 52.35
CA GLU A 402 -4.92 18.40 52.07
C GLU A 402 -5.03 19.79 51.42
N GLY A 403 -6.11 19.97 50.65
CA GLY A 403 -6.70 21.26 50.30
C GLY A 403 -8.18 21.07 49.89
N PRO A 404 -9.12 21.96 50.28
CA PRO A 404 -10.56 21.62 50.33
C PRO A 404 -11.33 21.92 49.03
N ARG A 405 -12.35 21.10 48.78
CA ARG A 405 -13.41 21.30 47.75
C ARG A 405 -14.60 22.07 48.35
N PRO A 406 -15.28 22.93 47.58
CA PRO A 406 -16.62 23.38 47.91
C PRO A 406 -17.74 22.61 47.17
N GLU A 407 -18.89 22.61 47.83
CA GLU A 407 -20.13 21.85 47.60
C GLU A 407 -20.88 22.20 46.31
N ARG A 408 -21.69 21.24 45.83
CA ARG A 408 -22.75 21.46 44.83
C ARG A 408 -24.10 21.13 45.46
N GLN A 409 -24.99 22.12 45.43
CA GLN A 409 -26.41 21.99 45.77
C GLN A 409 -27.25 21.59 44.56
N ASP A 410 -28.29 20.83 44.88
CA ASP A 410 -29.41 20.36 44.08
C ASP A 410 -30.18 21.46 43.33
N ARG A 411 -30.78 21.09 42.19
CA ARG A 411 -32.22 21.26 41.89
C ARG A 411 -32.58 20.82 40.47
N GLY A 412 -33.68 20.09 40.36
CA GLY A 412 -34.81 20.54 39.55
C GLY A 412 -35.14 19.75 38.29
N ASP A 413 -36.29 19.09 38.35
CA ASP A 413 -36.95 18.23 37.38
C ASP A 413 -37.71 18.99 36.24
N GLN A 414 -37.95 18.27 35.13
CA GLN A 414 -39.02 18.42 34.10
C GLN A 414 -38.93 19.50 32.97
N PRO A 415 -39.70 19.38 31.85
CA PRO A 415 -39.80 18.26 30.90
C PRO A 415 -39.73 18.72 29.40
N ARG A 416 -39.61 17.77 28.46
CA ARG A 416 -39.57 18.02 26.99
C ARG A 416 -40.98 18.08 26.34
N PRO A 417 -41.16 18.80 25.22
CA PRO A 417 -42.23 18.54 24.25
C PRO A 417 -41.74 18.00 22.88
N PRO A 418 -42.65 17.51 22.01
CA PRO A 418 -42.43 16.36 21.13
C PRO A 418 -42.15 16.68 19.64
N ARG A 419 -41.85 15.61 18.87
CA ARG A 419 -41.65 15.56 17.41
C ARG A 419 -42.97 15.34 16.66
N GLU A 420 -43.15 16.10 15.58
CA GLU A 420 -43.88 15.80 14.32
C GLU A 420 -43.08 16.52 13.21
N GLY A 421 -42.91 16.12 11.95
CA GLY A 421 -43.60 15.18 11.07
C GLY A 421 -43.94 15.91 9.75
N ASN A 422 -43.08 15.84 8.71
CA ASN A 422 -43.45 15.75 7.27
C ASN A 422 -42.27 15.98 6.28
N ARG A 423 -42.27 15.20 5.20
CA ARG A 423 -41.58 15.41 3.89
C ARG A 423 -42.60 16.02 2.89
N PRO A 424 -42.30 16.18 1.59
CA PRO A 424 -41.20 16.86 0.88
C PRO A 424 -41.74 17.96 -0.07
N GLY A 425 -40.90 18.85 -0.61
CA GLY A 425 -41.36 19.83 -1.61
C GLY A 425 -40.26 20.57 -2.34
N SER A 426 -40.26 20.43 -3.66
CA SER A 426 -39.45 21.09 -4.68
C SER A 426 -39.67 22.60 -4.76
N GLY A 427 -38.63 23.35 -5.14
CA GLY A 427 -38.77 24.72 -5.67
C GLY A 427 -37.44 25.43 -5.84
N ARG A 428 -37.03 25.63 -7.10
CA ARG A 428 -36.05 26.66 -7.49
C ARG A 428 -36.72 28.02 -7.29
N ASP A 429 -36.04 29.01 -6.71
CA ASP A 429 -35.63 30.19 -7.48
C ASP A 429 -34.67 31.14 -6.73
N GLU A 430 -33.92 31.82 -7.59
CA GLU A 430 -33.04 32.99 -7.52
C GLU A 430 -32.95 33.92 -6.28
N SER A 431 -31.69 34.31 -6.06
CA SER A 431 -31.20 35.70 -5.91
C SER A 431 -31.79 36.59 -4.81
N ARG A 432 -31.05 36.72 -3.69
CA ARG A 432 -30.77 38.04 -3.09
C ARG A 432 -29.56 37.99 -2.17
N ALA A 433 -28.50 38.66 -2.62
CA ALA A 433 -27.32 39.01 -1.85
C ALA A 433 -27.71 39.77 -0.57
N ARG A 434 -27.20 39.31 0.57
CA ARG A 434 -27.19 40.08 1.83
C ARG A 434 -25.74 40.54 2.09
N PRO A 435 -25.52 41.81 2.46
CA PRO A 435 -24.18 42.33 2.72
C PRO A 435 -23.62 41.72 4.02
N PRO A 436 -22.29 41.51 4.13
CA PRO A 436 -21.70 41.02 5.37
C PRO A 436 -21.71 42.12 6.44
N TYR A 437 -22.24 41.76 7.60
CA TYR A 437 -22.23 42.54 8.84
C TYR A 437 -20.79 42.81 9.30
N GLN A 438 -20.37 44.09 9.28
CA GLN A 438 -19.14 44.57 9.90
C GLN A 438 -19.36 44.75 11.41
N GLY A 439 -18.97 43.75 12.19
CA GLY A 439 -18.76 43.92 13.63
C GLY A 439 -17.37 44.54 13.90
N PRO A 440 -17.18 45.26 15.02
CA PRO A 440 -15.91 45.91 15.33
C PRO A 440 -14.79 44.88 15.53
N ILE A 441 -13.68 45.12 14.83
CA ILE A 441 -12.42 44.37 14.94
C ILE A 441 -11.90 44.53 16.36
N ARG A 442 -11.93 43.47 17.16
CA ARG A 442 -11.11 43.39 18.38
C ARG A 442 -9.68 43.09 17.95
N GLU A 443 -8.78 44.04 18.21
CA GLU A 443 -7.34 43.84 18.06
C GLU A 443 -6.90 42.55 18.75
N ARG A 444 -6.27 41.67 17.98
CA ARG A 444 -5.60 40.47 18.50
C ARG A 444 -4.32 40.93 19.21
N PRO A 445 -4.09 40.56 20.49
CA PRO A 445 -2.80 40.83 21.12
C PRO A 445 -1.71 40.02 20.41
N GLU A 446 -0.55 40.63 20.19
CA GLU A 446 0.64 39.98 19.63
C GLU A 446 1.01 38.69 20.39
N PRO A 447 1.58 37.67 19.71
CA PRO A 447 2.08 36.48 20.39
C PRO A 447 3.28 36.85 21.26
N ARG A 448 3.12 36.73 22.58
CA ARG A 448 4.22 36.88 23.55
C ARG A 448 5.33 35.87 23.25
N LYS A 449 6.57 36.36 23.13
CA LYS A 449 7.78 35.54 23.04
C LYS A 449 7.83 34.53 24.20
N PRO A 450 8.23 33.27 23.98
CA PRO A 450 8.45 32.34 25.08
C PRO A 450 9.58 32.86 25.98
N PRO A 451 9.46 32.71 27.31
CA PRO A 451 10.52 33.12 28.23
C PRO A 451 11.79 32.28 27.98
N GLU A 452 12.94 32.94 28.02
CA GLU A 452 14.25 32.29 27.95
C GLU A 452 14.40 31.24 29.08
N PRO A 453 15.03 30.09 28.81
CA PRO A 453 15.23 29.06 29.82
C PRO A 453 16.20 29.57 30.89
N ARG A 454 15.67 29.84 32.08
CA ARG A 454 16.49 30.12 33.28
C ARG A 454 17.19 28.84 33.69
N ILE A 455 18.50 28.76 33.45
CA ILE A 455 19.36 27.68 33.92
C ILE A 455 19.52 27.83 35.44
N ASN A 456 19.24 26.77 36.18
CA ASN A 456 19.39 26.72 37.62
C ASN A 456 20.90 26.65 37.98
N PRO A 457 21.45 27.59 38.78
CA PRO A 457 22.90 27.69 39.01
C PRO A 457 23.52 26.52 39.79
N ASP A 458 22.72 25.68 40.45
CA ASP A 458 23.20 24.48 41.16
C ASP A 458 23.02 23.17 40.37
N SER A 459 22.83 23.26 39.06
CA SER A 459 22.82 22.07 38.20
C SER A 459 24.26 21.59 37.91
N PRO A 460 24.57 20.28 38.09
CA PRO A 460 25.90 19.73 37.82
C PRO A 460 26.34 19.82 36.34
N PHE A 461 25.48 20.30 35.44
CA PHE A 461 25.76 20.48 34.00
C PHE A 461 26.12 21.93 33.60
N ALA A 462 26.15 22.89 34.53
CA ALA A 462 26.47 24.29 34.24
C ALA A 462 27.92 24.51 33.74
N ILE A 463 28.83 23.54 33.98
CA ILE A 463 30.24 23.64 33.62
C ILE A 463 30.48 23.41 32.12
N LEU A 464 29.59 22.72 31.40
CA LEU A 464 29.78 22.40 29.98
C LEU A 464 29.46 23.55 29.01
N ALA A 465 28.71 24.58 29.47
CA ALA A 465 28.40 25.75 28.64
C ALA A 465 29.59 26.70 28.46
N LYS A 466 30.63 26.60 29.30
CA LYS A 466 31.84 27.46 29.24
C LYS A 466 32.94 26.93 28.32
N LEU A 467 32.74 25.80 27.64
CA LEU A 467 33.77 25.13 26.82
C LEU A 467 33.58 25.27 25.29
N LYS A 468 32.66 26.11 24.81
CA LYS A 468 32.39 26.27 23.36
C LYS A 468 32.70 27.65 22.77
N LEU A 469 33.51 28.46 23.44
CA LEU A 469 34.06 29.68 22.87
C LEU A 469 35.57 29.73 23.13
N ARG A 470 36.31 28.97 22.33
CA ARG A 470 37.67 29.30 21.86
C ARG A 470 37.86 28.77 20.46
#